data_AF-A0A822FBM2-F1
#
_entry.id   AF-A0A822FBM2-F1
#
_cell.length_a   1.000
_cell.length_b   1.000
_cell.length_c   1.000
_cell.angle_alpha   90.00
_cell.angle_beta   90.00
_cell.angle_gamma   90.00
#
_symmetry.space_group_name_H-M   'P 1'
#
loop_
_entity.id
_entity.type
_entity.pdbx_description
1 polymer ?
#
loop_
_entity_poly.entity_id
_entity_poly.type
_entity_poly.pdbx_seq_one_letter_code
_entity_poly.pdbx_strand_id
1 'polypeptide(L)'
;MNFSTDYEIKVQPQWHIVGDTHRSYFREQGINFVAPNARFIHRKTRYHVDIFPAYDFNPLYANKSIEDKQSENLTIYNTKYNWLSYPRSWTYPLKTCYFSDIKVLCPAEPEKLVEILFGSDAITTSDTKCVNGSWIKTF
;
A
#
# COMPACT_ATOMS: atom_id res chain seq x y z
N MET A 1 -5.15 7.15 -18.59
CA MET A 1 -3.82 7.55 -19.11
C MET A 1 -3.09 6.32 -19.59
N ASN A 2 -2.62 6.31 -20.84
CA ASN A 2 -1.76 5.25 -21.37
C ASN A 2 -0.31 5.70 -21.21
N PHE A 3 0.47 5.00 -20.38
CA PHE A 3 1.88 5.32 -20.14
C PHE A 3 2.79 4.72 -21.21
N SER A 4 2.41 3.57 -21.76
CA SER A 4 3.04 2.98 -22.95
C SER A 4 2.08 2.00 -23.66
N THR A 5 2.53 1.40 -24.76
CA THR A 5 1.82 0.29 -25.43
C THR A 5 1.69 -0.96 -24.55
N ASP A 6 2.63 -1.16 -23.63
CA ASP A 6 2.81 -2.39 -22.86
C ASP A 6 2.34 -2.26 -21.41
N TYR A 7 2.25 -1.03 -20.87
CA TYR A 7 1.88 -0.78 -19.49
C TYR A 7 0.71 0.18 -19.35
N GLU A 8 -0.16 -0.09 -18.38
CA GLU A 8 -1.27 0.76 -17.98
C GLU A 8 -1.22 1.05 -16.48
N ILE A 9 -1.58 2.27 -16.07
CA ILE A 9 -1.88 2.57 -14.67
C ILE A 9 -3.38 2.58 -14.49
N LYS A 10 -3.86 1.71 -13.60
CA LYS A 10 -5.25 1.74 -13.12
C LYS A 10 -5.28 2.43 -11.76
N VAL A 11 -5.85 3.63 -11.72
CA VAL A 11 -6.14 4.32 -10.46
C VAL A 11 -7.49 3.84 -9.98
N GLN A 12 -7.54 3.30 -8.77
CA GLN A 12 -8.78 2.90 -8.13
C GLN A 12 -9.55 4.16 -7.70
N PRO A 13 -10.90 4.16 -7.78
CA PRO A 13 -11.69 5.28 -7.32
C PRO A 13 -11.33 5.60 -5.88
N GLN A 14 -10.97 6.87 -5.62
CA GLN A 14 -10.40 7.27 -4.34
C GLN A 14 -11.37 6.94 -3.20
N TRP A 15 -10.80 6.39 -2.12
CA TRP A 15 -11.44 5.96 -0.88
C TRP A 15 -12.28 7.04 -0.18
N HIS A 16 -12.10 8.30 -0.59
CA HIS A 16 -12.79 9.47 -0.05
C HIS A 16 -14.12 9.78 -0.76
N ILE A 17 -14.38 9.21 -1.94
CA ILE A 17 -15.55 9.58 -2.75
C ILE A 17 -16.82 8.87 -2.25
N VAL A 18 -16.69 7.74 -1.55
CA VAL A 18 -17.83 7.00 -1.01
C VAL A 18 -17.39 6.17 0.20
N GLY A 19 -18.05 6.37 1.35
CA GLY A 19 -17.85 5.57 2.55
C GLY A 19 -18.02 4.07 2.26
N ASP A 20 -17.37 3.21 3.06
CA ASP A 20 -17.33 1.76 2.83
C ASP A 20 -18.70 1.12 2.59
N THR A 21 -19.74 1.65 3.24
CA THR A 21 -21.13 1.20 3.16
C THR A 21 -21.79 1.38 1.79
N HIS A 22 -21.25 2.23 0.91
CA HIS A 22 -21.83 2.54 -0.39
C HIS A 22 -21.02 1.95 -1.56
N ARG A 23 -19.98 1.17 -1.25
CA ARG A 23 -19.07 0.62 -2.27
C ARG A 23 -19.60 -0.62 -2.97
N SER A 24 -20.55 -1.33 -2.36
CA SER A 24 -21.23 -2.49 -2.96
C SER A 24 -21.90 -2.12 -4.29
N TYR A 25 -22.48 -0.92 -4.38
CA TYR A 25 -23.15 -0.39 -5.58
C TYR A 25 -22.27 -0.33 -6.83
N PHE A 26 -20.95 -0.13 -6.68
CA PHE A 26 -20.04 -0.06 -7.82
C PHE A 26 -19.52 -1.42 -8.29
N ARG A 27 -19.73 -2.49 -7.50
CA ARG A 27 -19.33 -3.85 -7.91
C ARG A 27 -20.10 -4.30 -9.14
N GLU A 28 -21.38 -3.96 -9.23
CA GLU A 28 -22.24 -4.23 -10.39
C GLU A 28 -21.78 -3.49 -11.65
N GLN A 29 -21.03 -2.39 -11.48
CA GLN A 29 -20.41 -1.62 -12.57
C GLN A 29 -18.98 -2.11 -12.89
N GLY A 30 -18.56 -3.24 -12.33
CA GLY A 30 -17.23 -3.83 -12.54
C GLY A 30 -16.10 -3.14 -11.77
N ILE A 31 -16.42 -2.23 -10.85
CA ILE A 31 -15.44 -1.52 -10.04
C ILE A 31 -15.24 -2.29 -8.74
N ASN A 32 -14.06 -2.90 -8.62
CA ASN A 32 -13.63 -3.60 -7.42
C ASN A 32 -12.68 -2.70 -6.62
N PHE A 33 -13.17 -2.15 -5.52
CA PHE A 33 -12.32 -1.45 -4.56
C PHE A 33 -11.36 -2.47 -3.93
N VAL A 34 -10.07 -2.35 -4.25
CA VAL A 34 -8.98 -3.12 -3.66
C VAL A 34 -8.10 -2.15 -2.88
N ALA A 35 -7.55 -2.61 -1.74
CA ALA A 35 -6.70 -1.83 -0.83
C ALA A 35 -5.69 -0.86 -1.52
N PRO A 36 -4.95 -1.25 -2.58
CA PRO A 36 -4.06 -0.32 -3.27
C PRO A 36 -4.82 0.74 -4.06
N ASN A 37 -4.40 2.00 -3.95
CA ASN A 37 -5.01 3.13 -4.66
C ASN A 37 -4.73 3.13 -6.15
N ALA A 38 -3.63 2.51 -6.58
CA ALA A 38 -3.34 2.34 -7.99
C ALA A 38 -2.55 1.07 -8.24
N ARG A 39 -2.58 0.61 -9.49
CA ARG A 39 -1.82 -0.55 -9.95
C ARG A 39 -1.16 -0.24 -11.29
N PHE A 40 0.16 -0.42 -11.36
CA PHE A 40 0.92 -0.38 -12.61
C PHE A 40 0.97 -1.80 -13.20
N ILE A 41 0.38 -2.02 -14.37
CA ILE A 41 0.10 -3.37 -14.92
C ILE A 41 0.76 -3.52 -16.28
N HIS A 42 1.46 -4.64 -16.50
CA HIS A 42 1.86 -5.10 -17.83
C HIS A 42 0.65 -5.72 -18.56
N ARG A 43 0.27 -5.17 -19.71
CA ARG A 43 -1.01 -5.47 -20.38
C ARG A 43 -1.14 -6.93 -20.82
N LYS A 44 -0.05 -7.55 -21.31
CA LYS A 44 -0.03 -8.95 -21.77
C LYS A 44 0.10 -9.98 -20.63
N THR A 45 1.17 -9.92 -19.84
CA THR A 45 1.45 -10.90 -18.76
C THR A 45 0.59 -10.70 -17.51
N ARG A 46 -0.03 -9.53 -17.34
CA ARG A 46 -0.81 -9.14 -16.16
C ARG A 46 0.00 -9.02 -14.86
N TYR A 47 1.33 -9.11 -14.93
CA TYR A 47 2.22 -8.74 -13.84
C TYR A 47 2.01 -7.28 -13.47
N HIS A 48 2.11 -6.98 -12.17
CA HIS A 48 1.78 -5.66 -11.67
C HIS A 48 2.53 -5.28 -10.41
N VAL A 49 2.56 -3.98 -10.16
CA VAL A 49 3.00 -3.36 -8.92
C VAL A 49 1.80 -2.61 -8.33
N ASP A 50 1.48 -2.92 -7.08
CA ASP A 50 0.47 -2.21 -6.31
C ASP A 50 1.07 -0.97 -5.64
N ILE A 51 0.33 0.14 -5.70
CA ILE A 51 0.76 1.44 -5.20
C ILE A 51 -0.12 1.81 -4.00
N PHE A 52 0.49 1.85 -2.82
CA PHE A 52 -0.14 2.23 -1.57
C PHE A 52 0.36 3.62 -1.13
N PRO A 53 -0.50 4.63 -1.10
CA PRO A 53 -0.14 5.96 -0.60
C PRO A 53 -0.11 5.98 0.92
N ALA A 54 0.83 6.77 1.45
CA ALA A 54 0.83 7.22 2.83
C ALA A 54 0.49 8.72 2.84
N TYR A 55 -0.41 9.11 3.74
CA TYR A 55 -0.92 10.47 3.87
C TYR A 55 -0.38 11.10 5.17
N ASP A 56 -0.14 12.40 5.17
CA ASP A 56 0.13 13.19 6.37
C ASP A 56 -1.16 13.61 7.12
N PHE A 57 -2.27 12.95 6.82
CA PHE A 57 -3.59 13.18 7.37
C PHE A 57 -4.28 11.84 7.66
N ASN A 58 -5.07 11.78 8.74
CA ASN A 58 -5.92 10.64 9.05
C ASN A 58 -7.41 11.05 9.05
N PRO A 59 -8.25 10.46 8.18
CA PRO A 59 -9.65 10.84 8.05
C PRO A 59 -10.50 10.56 9.29
N LEU A 60 -10.09 9.64 10.17
CA LEU A 60 -10.81 9.38 11.42
C LEU A 60 -10.69 10.53 12.42
N TYR A 61 -9.69 11.40 12.27
CA TYR A 61 -9.41 12.51 13.19
C TYR A 61 -9.57 13.89 12.54
N ALA A 62 -10.13 13.94 11.33
CA ALA A 62 -10.23 15.13 10.48
C ALA A 62 -10.94 16.34 11.12
N ASN A 63 -11.80 16.10 12.12
CA ASN A 63 -12.55 17.14 12.81
C ASN A 63 -11.74 17.86 13.91
N LYS A 64 -10.49 17.47 14.18
CA LYS A 64 -9.63 18.14 15.16
C LYS A 64 -8.69 19.11 14.44
N SER A 65 -9.09 20.39 14.45
CA SER A 65 -8.32 21.60 14.10
C SER A 65 -7.09 21.39 13.21
N ILE A 66 -7.28 21.69 11.94
CA ILE A 66 -6.25 21.93 10.92
C ILE A 66 -5.46 23.19 11.35
N GLU A 67 -4.36 23.01 12.07
CA GLU A 67 -3.26 23.97 12.04
C GLU A 67 -2.10 23.30 11.31
N ASP A 68 -1.50 24.04 10.38
CA ASP A 68 -0.45 23.72 9.40
C ASP A 68 0.87 23.15 9.97
N LYS A 69 0.79 22.16 10.85
CA LYS A 69 1.94 21.35 11.26
C LYS A 69 1.92 20.08 10.44
N GLN A 70 3.00 19.84 9.68
CA GLN A 70 3.25 18.52 9.11
C GLN A 70 3.00 17.48 10.19
N SER A 71 2.05 16.57 9.95
CA SER A 71 1.74 15.53 10.92
C SER A 71 3.00 14.75 11.25
N GLU A 72 3.30 14.61 12.54
CA GLU A 72 4.37 13.74 13.04
C GLU A 72 4.15 12.28 12.64
N ASN A 73 2.93 11.94 12.22
CA ASN A 73 2.54 10.62 11.76
C ASN A 73 2.16 10.61 10.28
N LEU A 74 2.48 9.52 9.61
CA LEU A 74 1.89 9.15 8.34
C LEU A 74 0.77 8.15 8.57
N THR A 75 -0.20 8.12 7.66
CA THR A 75 -1.36 7.24 7.72
C THR A 75 -1.51 6.48 6.42
N ILE A 76 -1.69 5.16 6.52
CA ILE A 76 -1.93 4.26 5.39
C ILE A 76 -3.26 3.55 5.57
N TYR A 77 -3.84 3.13 4.46
CA TYR A 77 -5.00 2.26 4.46
C TYR A 77 -4.55 0.83 4.10
N ASN A 78 -4.61 -0.08 5.07
CA ASN A 78 -4.00 -1.39 4.92
C ASN A 78 -4.90 -2.39 4.17
N THR A 79 -4.36 -3.58 3.90
CA THR A 79 -5.05 -4.68 3.21
C THR A 79 -6.23 -5.27 3.99
N LYS A 80 -6.32 -4.98 5.30
CA LYS A 80 -7.44 -5.35 6.18
C LYS A 80 -8.51 -4.27 6.27
N TYR A 81 -8.46 -3.28 5.40
CA TYR A 81 -9.44 -2.20 5.33
C TYR A 81 -9.44 -1.28 6.57
N ASN A 82 -8.28 -1.07 7.18
CA ASN A 82 -8.11 -0.22 8.37
C ASN A 82 -7.14 0.94 8.11
N TRP A 83 -7.47 2.11 8.66
CA TRP A 83 -6.54 3.24 8.76
C TRP A 83 -5.51 2.94 9.86
N LEU A 84 -4.23 2.89 9.48
CA LEU A 84 -3.11 2.74 10.40
C LEU A 84 -2.25 4.00 10.35
N SER A 85 -1.96 4.58 11.52
CA SER A 85 -1.03 5.71 11.65
C SER A 85 0.26 5.27 12.32
N TYR A 86 1.38 5.82 11.88
CA TYR A 86 2.72 5.53 12.41
C TYR A 86 3.64 6.76 12.31
N PRO A 87 4.71 6.85 13.11
CA PRO A 87 5.64 7.98 13.08
C PRO A 87 6.26 8.20 11.70
N ARG A 88 6.26 9.46 11.25
CA ARG A 88 6.89 9.88 9.99
C ARG A 88 8.37 9.52 9.93
N SER A 89 9.05 9.51 11.08
CA SER A 89 10.45 9.09 11.23
C SER A 89 10.70 7.64 10.82
N TRP A 90 9.69 6.77 10.80
CA TRP A 90 9.85 5.39 10.30
C TRP A 90 9.98 5.34 8.78
N THR A 91 9.45 6.35 8.06
CA THR A 91 9.58 6.46 6.60
C THR A 91 10.75 7.36 6.20
N TYR A 92 10.87 8.55 6.80
CA TYR A 92 11.85 9.54 6.39
C TYR A 92 13.00 9.69 7.39
N PRO A 93 14.24 9.97 6.93
CA PRO A 93 14.64 10.09 5.54
C PRO A 93 14.68 8.71 4.85
N LEU A 94 14.32 8.68 3.57
CA LEU A 94 14.44 7.46 2.76
C LEU A 94 15.93 7.07 2.64
N LYS A 95 16.21 5.78 2.78
CA LYS A 95 17.57 5.22 2.67
C LYS A 95 17.69 4.41 1.40
N THR A 96 18.87 4.43 0.79
CA THR A 96 19.17 3.51 -0.32
C THR A 96 19.18 2.08 0.18
N CYS A 97 18.55 1.17 -0.57
CA CYS A 97 18.51 -0.27 -0.30
C CYS A 97 18.46 -1.05 -1.63
N TYR A 98 18.44 -2.39 -1.56
CA TYR A 98 18.31 -3.26 -2.73
C TYR A 98 17.04 -4.11 -2.62
N PHE A 99 16.30 -4.18 -3.73
CA PHE A 99 15.16 -5.08 -3.90
C PHE A 99 15.38 -5.88 -5.20
N SER A 100 15.61 -7.18 -5.10
CA SER A 100 15.97 -8.04 -6.23
C SER A 100 17.13 -7.48 -7.07
N ASP A 101 18.22 -7.11 -6.40
CA ASP A 101 19.42 -6.48 -6.99
C ASP A 101 19.21 -5.09 -7.64
N ILE A 102 17.99 -4.55 -7.57
CA ILE A 102 17.67 -3.20 -8.04
C ILE A 102 17.85 -2.23 -6.87
N LYS A 103 18.65 -1.18 -7.10
CA LYS A 103 18.83 -0.08 -6.15
C LYS A 103 17.54 0.75 -6.05
N VAL A 104 16.95 0.80 -4.86
CA VAL A 104 15.70 1.53 -4.58
C VAL A 104 15.82 2.37 -3.31
N LEU A 105 14.77 3.14 -3.00
CA LEU A 105 14.65 3.92 -1.77
C LEU A 105 13.69 3.21 -0.81
N CYS A 106 14.20 2.81 0.34
CA CYS A 106 13.45 2.19 1.42
C CYS A 106 13.12 3.21 2.52
N PRO A 107 12.08 2.94 3.33
CA PRO A 107 11.84 3.60 4.60
C PRO A 107 13.07 3.61 5.52
N ALA A 108 13.12 4.58 6.44
CA ALA A 108 14.18 4.68 7.44
C ALA A 108 14.22 3.49 8.42
N GLU A 109 13.03 2.93 8.75
CA GLU A 109 12.80 1.79 9.64
C GLU A 109 11.82 0.79 8.98
N PRO A 110 12.26 0.03 7.96
CA PRO A 110 11.37 -0.85 7.19
C PRO A 110 10.77 -1.97 8.04
N GLU A 111 11.49 -2.49 9.03
CA GLU A 111 11.03 -3.57 9.91
C GLU A 111 9.80 -3.14 10.73
N LYS A 112 9.77 -1.89 11.19
CA LYS A 112 8.63 -1.32 11.92
C LYS A 112 7.38 -1.21 11.06
N LEU A 113 7.56 -0.90 9.78
CA LEU A 113 6.45 -0.85 8.83
C LEU A 113 5.93 -2.24 8.47
N VAL A 114 6.82 -3.23 8.34
CA VAL A 114 6.41 -4.64 8.16
C VAL A 114 5.65 -5.14 9.39
N GLU A 115 6.15 -4.83 10.59
CA GLU A 115 5.54 -5.21 11.87
C GLU A 115 4.10 -4.70 12.00
N ILE A 116 3.87 -3.41 11.76
CA ILE A 116 2.54 -2.82 11.90
C ILE A 116 1.56 -3.29 10.81
N LEU A 117 2.06 -3.63 9.61
CA LEU A 117 1.23 -4.07 8.49
C LEU A 117 0.85 -5.54 8.57
N PHE A 118 1.81 -6.40 8.95
CA PHE A 118 1.70 -7.84 8.80
C PHE A 118 1.84 -8.60 10.12
N GLY A 119 2.24 -7.93 11.20
CA GLY A 119 2.52 -8.53 12.51
C GLY A 119 4.02 -8.75 12.74
N SER A 120 4.40 -8.92 14.00
CA SER A 120 5.81 -9.11 14.42
C SER A 120 6.48 -10.31 13.76
N ASP A 121 5.72 -11.39 13.56
CA ASP A 121 6.27 -12.63 13.01
C ASP A 121 6.70 -12.45 11.55
N ALA A 122 6.08 -11.53 10.81
CA ALA A 122 6.37 -11.28 9.39
C ALA A 122 7.79 -10.74 9.14
N ILE A 123 8.47 -10.23 10.18
CA ILE A 123 9.86 -9.77 10.08
C ILE A 123 10.82 -10.94 9.85
N THR A 124 10.55 -12.08 10.50
CA THR A 124 11.44 -13.26 10.50
C THR A 124 10.85 -14.44 9.75
N THR A 125 9.55 -14.41 9.50
CA THR A 125 8.78 -15.57 9.08
C THR A 125 8.02 -15.23 7.80
N SER A 126 8.43 -15.84 6.69
CA SER A 126 7.74 -15.72 5.40
C SER A 126 6.49 -16.59 5.38
N ASP A 127 5.38 -16.05 4.87
CA ASP A 127 4.10 -16.74 4.62
C ASP A 127 4.14 -17.66 3.39
N THR A 128 5.23 -17.58 2.65
CA THR A 128 5.49 -18.37 1.45
C THR A 128 6.95 -18.78 1.35
N LYS A 129 7.20 -19.96 0.78
CA LYS A 129 8.55 -20.44 0.43
C LYS A 129 8.54 -20.94 -1.01
N CYS A 130 9.61 -20.67 -1.75
CA CYS A 130 9.80 -21.27 -3.06
C CYS A 130 10.42 -22.66 -2.89
N VAL A 131 9.70 -23.70 -3.28
CA VAL A 131 10.16 -25.10 -3.27
C VAL A 131 10.02 -25.67 -4.67
N ASN A 132 11.11 -26.15 -5.25
CA ASN A 132 11.16 -26.70 -6.62
C ASN A 132 10.56 -25.76 -7.68
N GLY A 133 10.83 -24.46 -7.58
CA GLY A 133 10.33 -23.44 -8.51
C GLY A 133 8.87 -23.06 -8.33
N SER A 134 8.20 -23.55 -7.28
CA SER A 134 6.81 -23.22 -6.95
C SER A 134 6.70 -22.54 -5.58
N TRP A 135 5.92 -21.47 -5.50
CA TRP A 135 5.62 -20.80 -4.22
C TRP A 135 4.57 -21.61 -3.46
N ILE A 136 4.95 -22.12 -2.29
CA ILE A 136 4.06 -22.83 -1.35
C ILE A 136 3.80 -21.96 -0.13
N LYS A 137 2.56 -21.98 0.38
CA LYS A 137 2.23 -21.35 1.67
C LYS A 137 2.85 -22.15 2.81
N THR A 138 3.33 -21.44 3.82
CA THR A 138 3.99 -22.03 4.99
C THR A 138 3.11 -22.09 6.25
N PHE A 139 1.91 -21.51 6.20
CA PHE A 139 0.91 -21.46 7.27
C PHE A 139 -0.50 -21.73 6.73
#